data_AF-A0A7X8LXK8-F1
#
_entry.id   AF-A0A7X8LXK8-F1
#
_cell.length_a   1.000
_cell.length_b   1.000
_cell.length_c   1.000
_cell.angle_alpha   90.00
_cell.angle_beta   90.00
_cell.angle_gamma   90.00
#
_symmetry.space_group_name_H-M   'P 1'
#
loop_
_entity.id
_entity.type
_entity.pdbx_description
1 polymer ?
#
loop_
_entity_poly.entity_id
_entity_poly.type
_entity_poly.pdbx_seq_one_letter_code
_entity_poly.pdbx_strand_id
1 'polypeptide(L)'
;MKKFVIVIISIVVLFSFLMLNYLVWDKENLQKQRESDRLEQDWLKGQNRILSTTVEELENSNSSLQKTTEEQRARIRSMEEEIRALRQQQLKDHKRMSDQTSALDLYKSFFTEDLENFTEDWFSCISKNRYKESLSFLHSDFNYWDRQYDVQDYIDFISAIEYIGVSKEGQEENPSFVILEGGDPQIVAAQVTANVQLREDASYELTELSQGINYVEIGFSYNSMSKTWQIMYIDTKNIANP
;
A
#
# COMPACT_ATOMS: atom_id res chain seq x y z
N MET A 1 -105.62 50.84 49.42
CA MET A 1 -105.08 51.02 48.05
C MET A 1 -103.65 51.56 48.02
N LYS A 2 -103.31 52.71 48.64
CA LYS A 2 -101.93 53.28 48.60
C LYS A 2 -100.83 52.33 49.10
N LYS A 3 -101.05 51.58 50.19
CA LYS A 3 -100.08 50.60 50.72
C LYS A 3 -99.82 49.42 49.77
N PHE A 4 -100.83 48.98 49.02
CA PHE A 4 -100.72 47.87 48.05
C PHE A 4 -99.96 48.29 46.79
N VAL A 5 -100.19 49.53 46.33
CA VAL A 5 -99.46 50.13 45.20
C VAL A 5 -97.97 50.26 45.53
N ILE A 6 -97.60 50.66 46.75
CA ILE A 6 -96.20 50.74 47.18
C ILE A 6 -95.52 49.36 47.17
N VAL A 7 -96.22 48.32 47.64
CA VAL A 7 -95.69 46.94 47.62
C VAL A 7 -95.49 46.43 46.19
N ILE A 8 -96.45 46.67 45.29
CA ILE A 8 -96.32 46.28 43.88
C ILE A 8 -95.16 47.01 43.20
N ILE A 9 -95.05 48.34 43.40
CA ILE A 9 -93.93 49.12 42.84
C ILE A 9 -92.59 48.60 43.37
N SER A 10 -92.50 48.25 44.66
CA SER A 10 -91.28 47.68 45.24
C SER A 10 -90.91 46.33 44.62
N ILE A 11 -91.89 45.47 44.33
CA ILE A 11 -91.65 44.17 43.67
C ILE A 11 -91.20 44.39 42.22
N VAL A 12 -91.80 45.34 41.49
CA VAL A 12 -91.41 45.65 40.12
C VAL A 12 -89.99 46.20 40.07
N VAL A 13 -89.63 47.13 40.95
CA VAL A 13 -88.27 47.67 41.03
C VAL A 13 -87.27 46.56 41.37
N LEU A 14 -87.59 45.68 42.32
CA LEU A 14 -86.73 44.55 42.70
C LEU A 14 -86.56 43.55 41.54
N PHE A 15 -87.63 43.25 40.81
CA PHE A 15 -87.59 42.39 39.63
C PHE A 15 -86.77 43.02 38.50
N SER A 16 -86.90 44.34 38.27
CA SER A 16 -86.06 45.07 37.33
C SER A 16 -84.58 44.99 37.72
N PHE A 17 -84.23 45.16 39.00
CA PHE A 17 -82.84 45.00 39.45
C PHE A 17 -82.29 43.58 39.25
N LEU A 18 -83.09 42.55 39.55
CA LEU A 18 -82.70 41.15 39.31
C LEU A 18 -82.48 40.88 37.82
N MET A 19 -83.38 41.35 36.97
CA MET A 19 -83.32 41.15 35.52
C MET A 19 -82.12 41.89 34.91
N LEU A 20 -81.84 43.11 35.37
CA LEU A 20 -80.69 43.90 34.92
C LEU A 20 -79.36 43.26 35.36
N ASN A 21 -79.29 42.71 36.58
CA ASN A 21 -78.12 41.97 37.05
C ASN A 21 -77.89 40.69 36.24
N TYR A 22 -78.95 39.91 35.97
CA TYR A 22 -78.85 38.73 35.10
C TYR A 22 -78.36 39.07 33.69
N LEU A 23 -78.87 40.15 33.08
CA LEU A 23 -78.43 40.59 31.75
C LEU A 23 -76.97 41.06 31.75
N VAL A 24 -76.50 41.70 32.83
CA VAL A 24 -75.09 42.06 32.98
C VAL A 24 -74.22 40.81 33.10
N TRP A 25 -74.62 39.84 33.91
CA TRP A 25 -73.92 38.57 34.06
C TRP A 25 -73.86 37.78 32.73
N ASP A 26 -74.97 37.70 32.00
CA ASP A 26 -75.04 37.03 30.70
C ASP A 26 -74.15 37.71 29.66
N LYS A 27 -74.16 39.05 29.61
CA LYS A 27 -73.27 39.83 28.76
C LYS A 27 -71.80 39.57 29.10
N GLU A 28 -71.43 39.60 30.37
CA GLU A 28 -70.05 39.33 30.82
C GLU A 28 -69.62 37.90 30.47
N ASN A 29 -70.52 36.92 30.61
CA ASN A 29 -70.24 35.52 30.30
C ASN A 29 -70.06 35.30 28.79
N LEU A 30 -70.92 35.89 27.96
CA LEU A 30 -70.79 35.87 26.50
C LEU A 30 -69.51 36.57 26.01
N GLN A 31 -69.11 37.66 26.67
CA GLN A 31 -67.84 38.33 26.37
C GLN A 31 -66.65 37.43 26.70
N LYS A 32 -66.63 36.81 27.87
CA LYS A 32 -65.57 35.85 28.26
C LYS A 32 -65.50 34.66 27.32
N GLN A 33 -66.65 34.10 26.92
CA GLN A 33 -66.69 32.98 25.96
C GLN A 33 -66.13 33.40 24.60
N ARG A 34 -66.53 34.57 24.08
CA ARG A 34 -66.01 35.08 22.81
C ARG A 34 -64.50 35.35 22.83
N GLU A 35 -63.98 35.83 23.95
CA GLU A 35 -62.53 36.02 24.15
C GLU A 35 -61.80 34.67 24.20
N SER A 36 -62.37 33.68 24.90
CA SER A 36 -61.84 32.31 24.94
C SER A 36 -61.81 31.67 23.56
N ASP A 37 -62.91 31.73 22.81
CA ASP A 37 -63.00 31.16 21.46
C ASP A 37 -62.03 31.84 20.48
N ARG A 38 -61.84 33.16 20.62
CA ARG A 38 -60.84 33.91 19.83
C ARG A 38 -59.42 33.46 20.16
N LEU A 39 -59.11 33.32 21.45
CA LEU A 39 -57.79 32.88 21.90
C LEU A 39 -57.50 31.45 21.43
N GLU A 40 -58.48 30.56 21.47
CA GLU A 40 -58.37 29.20 20.94
C GLU A 40 -58.16 29.19 19.42
N GLN A 41 -58.94 29.98 18.67
CA GLN A 41 -58.76 30.10 17.22
C GLN A 41 -57.38 30.63 16.84
N ASP A 42 -56.88 31.65 17.55
CA ASP A 42 -55.56 32.21 17.27
C ASP A 42 -54.44 31.25 17.68
N TRP A 43 -54.62 30.47 18.75
CA TRP A 43 -53.71 29.38 19.13
C TRP A 43 -53.67 28.26 18.09
N LEU A 44 -54.82 27.84 17.54
CA LEU A 44 -54.90 26.83 16.47
C LEU A 44 -54.27 27.34 15.17
N LYS A 45 -54.48 28.60 14.79
CA LYS A 45 -53.79 29.22 13.65
C LYS A 45 -52.28 29.27 13.87
N GLY A 46 -51.85 29.61 15.08
CA GLY A 46 -50.43 29.62 15.46
C GLY A 46 -49.78 28.25 15.28
N GLN A 47 -50.43 27.19 15.76
CA GLN A 47 -49.95 25.82 15.56
C GLN A 47 -49.94 25.40 14.09
N ASN A 48 -51.02 25.69 13.34
CA ASN A 48 -51.05 25.37 11.91
C ASN A 48 -49.93 26.08 11.15
N ARG A 49 -49.62 27.34 11.49
CA ARG A 49 -48.49 28.05 10.90
C ARG A 49 -47.16 27.36 11.21
N ILE A 50 -46.93 26.97 12.47
CA ILE A 50 -45.71 26.26 12.87
C ILE A 50 -45.60 24.92 12.14
N LEU A 51 -46.69 24.15 12.08
CA LEU A 51 -46.73 22.88 11.37
C LEU A 51 -46.41 23.06 9.88
N SER A 52 -47.03 24.04 9.21
CA SER A 52 -46.73 24.34 7.81
C SER A 52 -45.26 24.71 7.60
N THR A 53 -44.67 25.54 8.46
CA THR A 53 -43.25 25.87 8.36
C THR A 53 -42.35 24.66 8.57
N THR A 54 -42.68 23.79 9.55
CA THR A 54 -41.89 22.57 9.78
C THR A 54 -42.01 21.57 8.64
N VAL A 55 -43.18 21.45 8.01
CA VAL A 55 -43.36 20.59 6.84
C VAL A 55 -42.54 21.11 5.66
N GLU A 56 -42.57 22.41 5.40
CA GLU A 56 -41.77 23.03 4.35
C GLU A 56 -40.26 22.85 4.58
N GLU A 57 -39.78 23.03 5.82
CA GLU A 57 -38.39 22.78 6.19
C GLU A 57 -38.00 21.30 5.98
N LEU A 58 -38.87 20.36 6.37
CA LEU A 58 -38.64 18.93 6.18
C LEU A 58 -38.64 18.54 4.71
N GLU A 59 -39.55 19.09 3.89
CA GLU A 59 -39.59 18.85 2.45
C GLU A 59 -38.32 19.37 1.76
N ASN A 60 -37.89 20.58 2.12
CA ASN A 60 -36.64 21.16 1.61
C ASN A 60 -35.42 20.34 2.03
N SER A 61 -35.36 19.91 3.29
CA SER A 61 -34.28 19.05 3.80
C SER A 61 -34.25 17.71 3.06
N ASN A 62 -35.41 17.07 2.87
CA ASN A 62 -35.53 15.79 2.18
C ASN A 62 -35.10 15.91 0.70
N SER A 63 -35.51 16.98 0.01
CA SER A 63 -35.08 17.26 -1.36
C SER A 63 -33.54 17.44 -1.45
N SER A 64 -32.95 18.18 -0.51
CA SER A 64 -31.50 18.37 -0.44
C SER A 64 -30.75 17.05 -0.19
N LEU A 65 -31.25 16.21 0.71
CA LEU A 65 -30.69 14.90 1.00
C LEU A 65 -30.80 13.95 -0.20
N GLN A 66 -31.92 13.97 -0.92
CA GLN A 66 -32.10 13.19 -2.14
C GLN A 66 -31.08 13.58 -3.21
N LYS A 67 -30.91 14.88 -3.46
CA LYS A 67 -29.93 15.39 -4.41
C LYS A 67 -28.50 14.98 -4.02
N THR A 68 -28.14 15.14 -2.75
CA THR A 68 -26.82 14.72 -2.24
C THR A 68 -26.60 13.22 -2.42
N THR A 69 -27.64 12.41 -2.18
CA THR A 69 -27.58 10.95 -2.36
C THR A 69 -27.37 10.57 -3.82
N GLU A 70 -28.03 11.26 -4.76
CA GLU A 70 -27.84 11.04 -6.20
C GLU A 70 -26.44 11.43 -6.66
N GLU A 71 -25.93 12.58 -6.23
CA GLU A 71 -24.56 13.04 -6.52
C GLU A 71 -23.51 12.05 -5.99
N GLN A 72 -23.68 11.57 -4.75
CA GLN A 72 -22.80 10.56 -4.16
C GLN A 72 -22.87 9.23 -4.92
N ARG A 73 -24.06 8.78 -5.32
CA ARG A 73 -24.22 7.56 -6.13
C ARG A 73 -23.55 7.68 -7.49
N ALA A 74 -23.66 8.83 -8.15
CA ALA A 74 -22.97 9.09 -9.40
C ALA A 74 -21.45 9.04 -9.23
N ARG A 75 -20.93 9.65 -8.14
CA ARG A 75 -19.51 9.62 -7.82
C ARG A 75 -19.00 8.22 -7.47
N ILE A 76 -19.79 7.42 -6.76
CA ILE A 76 -19.45 6.02 -6.48
C ILE A 76 -19.32 5.23 -7.78
N ARG A 77 -20.28 5.38 -8.71
CA ARG A 77 -20.22 4.70 -10.01
C ARG A 77 -18.99 5.11 -10.83
N SER A 78 -18.66 6.40 -10.87
CA SER A 78 -17.47 6.86 -11.60
C SER A 78 -16.18 6.31 -10.98
N MET A 79 -16.08 6.28 -9.64
CA MET A 79 -14.93 5.68 -8.95
C MET A 79 -14.84 4.17 -9.18
N GLU A 80 -15.97 3.45 -9.21
CA GLU A 80 -15.99 2.01 -9.52
C GLU A 80 -15.54 1.69 -10.95
N GLU A 81 -15.85 2.57 -11.91
CA GLU A 81 -15.38 2.46 -13.30
C GLU A 81 -13.88 2.73 -13.39
N GLU A 82 -13.39 3.77 -12.72
CA GLU A 82 -11.95 4.09 -12.65
C GLU A 82 -11.14 2.96 -12.01
N ILE A 83 -11.63 2.40 -10.89
CA ILE A 83 -11.00 1.24 -10.23
C ILE A 83 -10.95 0.04 -11.18
N ARG A 84 -12.01 -0.21 -11.95
CA ARG A 84 -12.03 -1.29 -12.94
C ARG A 84 -11.00 -1.07 -14.04
N ALA A 85 -10.89 0.15 -14.56
CA ALA A 85 -9.89 0.50 -15.58
C ALA A 85 -8.46 0.34 -15.06
N LEU A 86 -8.17 0.87 -13.86
CA LEU A 86 -6.86 0.76 -13.22
C LEU A 86 -6.46 -0.70 -12.95
N ARG A 87 -7.39 -1.54 -12.48
CA ARG A 87 -7.13 -2.98 -12.30
C ARG A 87 -6.79 -3.68 -13.61
N GLN A 88 -7.50 -3.36 -14.69
CA GLN A 88 -7.21 -3.94 -16.01
C GLN A 88 -5.83 -3.50 -16.51
N GLN A 89 -5.45 -2.25 -16.28
CA GLN A 89 -4.12 -1.75 -16.63
C GLN A 89 -3.03 -2.46 -15.79
N GLN A 90 -3.21 -2.56 -14.48
CA GLN A 90 -2.30 -3.27 -13.59
C GLN A 90 -2.06 -4.72 -14.03
N LEU A 91 -3.11 -5.43 -14.44
CA LEU A 91 -2.98 -6.80 -14.96
C LEU A 91 -2.16 -6.86 -16.26
N LYS A 92 -2.36 -5.89 -17.17
CA LYS A 92 -1.58 -5.81 -18.42
C LYS A 92 -0.10 -5.51 -18.13
N ASP A 93 0.16 -4.56 -17.24
CA ASP A 93 1.52 -4.16 -16.87
C ASP A 93 2.24 -5.31 -16.15
N HIS A 94 1.55 -6.02 -15.25
CA HIS A 94 2.12 -7.19 -14.59
C HIS A 94 2.44 -8.31 -15.57
N LYS A 95 1.55 -8.59 -16.53
CA LYS A 95 1.83 -9.56 -17.59
C LYS A 95 3.03 -9.14 -18.44
N ARG A 96 3.09 -7.87 -18.85
CA ARG A 96 4.23 -7.34 -19.61
C ARG A 96 5.54 -7.47 -18.85
N MET A 97 5.54 -7.15 -17.55
CA MET A 97 6.72 -7.32 -16.70
C MET A 97 7.15 -8.78 -16.62
N SER A 98 6.20 -9.70 -16.41
CA SER A 98 6.48 -11.14 -16.41
C SER A 98 7.08 -11.60 -17.74
N ASP A 99 6.49 -11.21 -18.87
CA ASP A 99 6.98 -11.57 -20.21
C ASP A 99 8.40 -11.01 -20.44
N GLN A 100 8.69 -9.80 -19.95
CA GLN A 100 10.01 -9.17 -20.04
C GLN A 100 11.05 -9.84 -19.14
N THR A 101 10.69 -10.20 -17.91
CA THR A 101 11.55 -10.93 -16.99
C THR A 101 11.91 -12.30 -17.57
N SER A 102 10.92 -13.07 -18.03
CA SER A 102 11.18 -14.37 -18.66
C SER A 102 12.04 -14.27 -19.93
N ALA A 103 11.84 -13.23 -20.75
CA ALA A 103 12.69 -13.00 -21.92
C ALA A 103 14.13 -12.65 -21.53
N LEU A 104 14.31 -11.89 -20.45
CA LEU A 104 15.62 -11.53 -19.92
C LEU A 104 16.33 -12.72 -19.30
N ASP A 105 15.63 -13.57 -18.53
CA ASP A 105 16.19 -14.80 -17.97
C ASP A 105 16.61 -15.77 -19.09
N LEU A 106 15.78 -15.91 -20.14
CA LEU A 106 16.14 -16.68 -21.33
C LEU A 106 17.39 -16.11 -22.00
N TYR A 107 17.48 -14.79 -22.15
CA TYR A 107 18.66 -14.16 -22.74
C TYR A 107 19.92 -14.37 -21.89
N LYS A 108 19.82 -14.24 -20.56
CA LYS A 108 20.91 -14.50 -19.63
C LYS A 108 21.39 -15.95 -19.75
N SER A 109 20.48 -16.92 -19.88
CA SER A 109 20.83 -18.34 -20.00
C SER A 109 21.68 -18.70 -21.23
N PHE A 110 21.62 -17.91 -22.31
CA PHE A 110 22.49 -18.12 -23.47
C PHE A 110 23.97 -17.87 -23.19
N PHE A 111 24.30 -17.14 -22.12
CA PHE A 111 25.69 -16.86 -21.73
C PHE A 111 26.25 -17.85 -20.70
N THR A 112 25.50 -18.90 -20.35
CA THR A 112 25.93 -19.87 -19.32
C THR A 112 27.31 -20.45 -19.64
N GLU A 113 27.51 -20.95 -20.87
CA GLU A 113 28.78 -21.56 -21.28
C GLU A 113 29.92 -20.52 -21.34
N ASP A 114 29.65 -19.32 -21.85
CA ASP A 114 30.64 -18.23 -21.92
C ASP A 114 31.10 -17.80 -20.52
N LEU A 115 30.16 -17.68 -19.56
CA LEU A 115 30.45 -17.27 -18.18
C LEU A 115 31.09 -18.39 -17.36
N GLU A 116 30.73 -19.64 -17.60
CA GLU A 116 31.38 -20.80 -17.00
C GLU A 116 32.86 -20.85 -17.44
N ASN A 117 33.13 -20.76 -18.74
CA ASN A 117 34.50 -20.71 -19.28
C ASN A 117 35.29 -19.51 -18.72
N PHE A 118 34.66 -18.33 -18.65
CA PHE A 118 35.27 -17.14 -18.07
C PHE A 118 35.62 -17.34 -16.58
N THR A 119 34.77 -18.03 -15.83
CA THR A 119 34.99 -18.36 -14.42
C THR A 119 36.12 -19.39 -14.27
N GLU A 120 36.16 -20.42 -15.12
CA GLU A 120 37.25 -21.39 -15.14
C GLU A 120 38.61 -20.73 -15.46
N ASP A 121 38.65 -19.79 -16.39
CA ASP A 121 39.85 -19.03 -16.72
C ASP A 121 40.35 -18.17 -15.55
N TRP A 122 39.41 -17.53 -14.85
CA TRP A 122 39.72 -16.76 -13.65
C TRP A 122 40.25 -17.67 -12.52
N PHE A 123 39.58 -18.78 -12.22
CA PHE A 123 40.03 -19.80 -11.25
C PHE A 123 41.40 -20.41 -11.62
N SER A 124 41.66 -20.62 -12.90
CA SER A 124 42.94 -21.09 -13.45
C SER A 124 44.07 -20.07 -13.22
N CYS A 125 43.77 -18.77 -13.25
CA CYS A 125 44.74 -17.72 -12.89
C CYS A 125 45.11 -17.77 -11.41
N ILE A 126 44.12 -17.96 -10.53
CA ILE A 126 44.32 -18.10 -9.08
C ILE A 126 45.18 -19.33 -8.77
N SER A 127 44.77 -20.50 -9.25
CA SER A 127 45.46 -21.79 -9.00
C SER A 127 46.88 -21.86 -9.57
N LYS A 128 47.22 -21.02 -10.56
CA LYS A 128 48.58 -20.92 -11.14
C LYS A 128 49.42 -19.82 -10.49
N ASN A 129 48.97 -19.24 -9.38
CA ASN A 129 49.61 -18.12 -8.69
C ASN A 129 49.78 -16.86 -9.58
N ARG A 130 48.92 -16.69 -10.60
CA ARG A 130 48.92 -15.52 -11.50
C ARG A 130 47.93 -14.45 -11.01
N TYR A 131 48.09 -14.03 -9.76
CA TYR A 131 47.12 -13.15 -9.08
C TYR A 131 46.91 -11.80 -9.77
N LYS A 132 47.98 -11.21 -10.31
CA LYS A 132 47.90 -9.95 -11.07
C LYS A 132 47.11 -10.07 -12.37
N GLU A 133 47.15 -11.24 -13.02
CA GLU A 133 46.34 -11.51 -14.21
C GLU A 133 44.87 -11.70 -13.82
N SER A 134 44.60 -12.35 -12.68
CA SER A 134 43.23 -12.54 -12.17
C SER A 134 42.49 -11.21 -11.88
N LEU A 135 43.22 -10.14 -11.52
CA LEU A 135 42.63 -8.80 -11.33
C LEU A 135 42.02 -8.22 -12.61
N SER A 136 42.54 -8.59 -13.79
CA SER A 136 42.03 -8.07 -15.07
C SER A 136 40.60 -8.56 -15.40
N PHE A 137 40.15 -9.62 -14.72
CA PHE A 137 38.80 -10.15 -14.82
C PHE A 137 37.80 -9.35 -13.98
N LEU A 138 38.27 -8.51 -13.05
CA LEU A 138 37.41 -7.73 -12.15
C LEU A 138 37.03 -6.38 -12.76
N HIS A 139 35.85 -5.89 -12.41
CA HIS A 139 35.41 -4.53 -12.74
C HIS A 139 36.14 -3.49 -11.87
N SER A 140 36.22 -2.23 -12.32
CA SER A 140 36.88 -1.16 -11.55
C SER A 140 36.19 -0.84 -10.23
N ASP A 141 34.88 -1.10 -10.16
CA ASP A 141 34.02 -0.92 -8.98
C ASP A 141 33.70 -2.26 -8.30
N PHE A 142 34.61 -3.24 -8.39
CA PHE A 142 34.42 -4.55 -7.80
C PHE A 142 34.26 -4.46 -6.27
N ASN A 143 33.16 -5.04 -5.77
CA ASN A 143 32.92 -5.20 -4.34
C ASN A 143 33.13 -6.67 -3.97
N TYR A 144 34.03 -6.91 -3.04
CA TYR A 144 34.25 -8.24 -2.50
C TYR A 144 33.58 -8.32 -1.13
N TRP A 145 32.58 -9.20 -0.95
CA TRP A 145 31.79 -9.31 0.30
C TRP A 145 31.45 -7.96 0.97
N ASP A 146 30.85 -7.05 0.21
CA ASP A 146 30.44 -5.69 0.64
C ASP A 146 31.56 -4.74 1.09
N ARG A 147 32.83 -5.01 0.73
CA ARG A 147 33.96 -4.10 0.97
C ARG A 147 34.71 -3.79 -0.32
N GLN A 148 35.17 -2.54 -0.45
CA GLN A 148 36.15 -2.14 -1.44
C GLN A 148 37.54 -2.49 -0.92
N TYR A 149 38.26 -3.33 -1.66
CA TYR A 149 39.63 -3.74 -1.33
C TYR A 149 40.62 -3.02 -2.24
N ASP A 150 41.81 -2.71 -1.71
CA ASP A 150 42.92 -2.31 -2.56
C ASP A 150 43.50 -3.53 -3.31
N VAL A 151 44.25 -3.29 -4.37
CA VAL A 151 44.92 -4.31 -5.18
C VAL A 151 45.77 -5.25 -4.32
N GLN A 152 46.42 -4.73 -3.27
CA GLN A 152 47.25 -5.51 -2.37
C GLN A 152 46.41 -6.44 -1.50
N ASP A 153 45.31 -5.94 -0.93
CA ASP A 153 44.43 -6.74 -0.08
C ASP A 153 43.78 -7.90 -0.87
N TYR A 154 43.41 -7.66 -2.13
CA TYR A 154 42.92 -8.72 -3.03
C TYR A 154 43.98 -9.80 -3.25
N ILE A 155 45.24 -9.40 -3.53
CA ILE A 155 46.33 -10.36 -3.77
C ILE A 155 46.59 -11.16 -2.50
N ASP A 156 46.64 -10.50 -1.35
CA ASP A 156 46.89 -11.16 -0.07
C ASP A 156 45.77 -12.18 0.22
N PHE A 157 44.51 -11.80 0.02
CA PHE A 157 43.36 -12.71 0.18
C PHE A 157 43.42 -13.90 -0.78
N ILE A 158 43.57 -13.67 -2.09
CA ILE A 158 43.55 -14.74 -3.08
C ILE A 158 44.80 -15.63 -2.98
N SER A 159 45.90 -15.12 -2.42
CA SER A 159 47.13 -15.90 -2.21
C SER A 159 47.00 -17.01 -1.16
N ALA A 160 46.01 -16.90 -0.28
CA ALA A 160 45.64 -17.95 0.66
C ALA A 160 45.02 -19.19 0.00
N ILE A 161 44.51 -19.04 -1.23
CA ILE A 161 43.95 -20.13 -2.02
C ILE A 161 45.07 -20.83 -2.78
N GLU A 162 45.29 -22.11 -2.49
CA GLU A 162 46.24 -22.96 -3.21
C GLU A 162 45.65 -23.46 -4.52
N TYR A 163 44.37 -23.86 -4.50
CA TYR A 163 43.65 -24.33 -5.67
C TYR A 163 42.19 -23.94 -5.60
N ILE A 164 41.63 -23.53 -6.74
CA ILE A 164 40.19 -23.35 -6.93
C ILE A 164 39.80 -23.80 -8.33
N GLY A 165 38.69 -24.53 -8.43
CA GLY A 165 38.15 -24.98 -9.71
C GLY A 165 36.67 -25.31 -9.60
N VAL A 166 35.97 -25.25 -10.73
CA VAL A 166 34.57 -25.68 -10.79
C VAL A 166 34.50 -27.18 -10.51
N SER A 167 33.72 -27.57 -9.50
CA SER A 167 33.55 -28.98 -9.14
C SER A 167 32.76 -29.69 -10.22
N LYS A 168 33.35 -30.66 -10.92
CA LYS A 168 32.67 -31.43 -11.98
C LYS A 168 31.77 -32.55 -11.44
N GLU A 169 31.63 -32.67 -10.12
CA GLU A 169 30.74 -33.64 -9.46
C GLU A 169 29.27 -33.16 -9.40
N GLY A 170 28.81 -32.44 -10.44
CA GLY A 170 27.40 -32.09 -10.57
C GLY A 170 26.58 -33.36 -10.84
N GLN A 171 25.70 -33.74 -9.91
CA GLN A 171 24.59 -34.65 -10.23
C GLN A 171 23.60 -33.90 -11.14
N GLU A 172 22.83 -34.60 -11.98
CA GLU A 172 21.81 -33.99 -12.85
C GLU A 172 20.84 -33.04 -12.11
N GLU A 173 20.70 -33.19 -10.79
CA GLU A 173 19.86 -32.34 -9.92
C GLU A 173 20.57 -31.07 -9.38
N ASN A 174 21.91 -30.97 -9.43
CA ASN A 174 22.67 -29.81 -8.94
C ASN A 174 23.81 -29.47 -9.91
N PRO A 175 23.57 -28.60 -10.91
CA PRO A 175 24.60 -28.20 -11.85
C PRO A 175 25.73 -27.45 -11.15
N SER A 176 26.95 -27.64 -11.64
CA SER A 176 28.15 -26.97 -11.11
C SER A 176 28.16 -25.46 -11.34
N PHE A 177 27.39 -24.98 -12.34
CA PHE A 177 27.22 -23.58 -12.68
C PHE A 177 25.75 -23.33 -13.05
N VAL A 178 25.09 -22.38 -12.38
CA VAL A 178 23.67 -22.03 -12.61
C VAL A 178 23.52 -20.53 -12.64
N ILE A 179 22.97 -19.97 -13.71
CA ILE A 179 22.56 -18.55 -13.73
C ILE A 179 21.31 -18.40 -12.87
N LEU A 180 21.35 -17.46 -11.93
CA LEU A 180 20.23 -17.14 -11.06
C LEU A 180 19.20 -16.29 -11.82
N GLU A 181 17.94 -16.72 -11.78
CA GLU A 181 16.81 -16.00 -12.39
C GLU A 181 16.50 -14.71 -11.60
N GLY A 182 16.15 -13.65 -12.33
CA GLY A 182 15.84 -12.35 -11.74
C GLY A 182 17.06 -11.49 -11.41
N GLY A 183 16.91 -10.60 -10.41
CA GLY A 183 17.94 -9.64 -10.01
C GLY A 183 18.05 -8.40 -10.92
N ASP A 184 19.20 -7.75 -10.90
CA ASP A 184 19.46 -6.56 -11.72
C ASP A 184 19.49 -6.94 -13.22
N PRO A 185 18.78 -6.21 -14.10
CA PRO A 185 18.84 -6.44 -15.55
C PRO A 185 20.24 -6.34 -16.16
N GLN A 186 21.15 -5.57 -15.56
CA GLN A 186 22.49 -5.30 -16.07
C GLN A 186 23.54 -6.27 -15.53
N ILE A 187 23.17 -7.09 -14.53
CA ILE A 187 24.07 -8.04 -13.89
C ILE A 187 23.55 -9.45 -14.12
N VAL A 188 24.42 -10.34 -14.59
CA VAL A 188 24.14 -11.77 -14.64
C VAL A 188 24.72 -12.38 -13.37
N ALA A 189 23.87 -12.81 -12.44
CA ALA A 189 24.32 -13.52 -11.25
C ALA A 189 24.35 -15.01 -11.54
N ALA A 190 25.42 -15.70 -11.14
CA ALA A 190 25.50 -17.15 -11.25
C ALA A 190 25.99 -17.77 -9.94
N GLN A 191 25.44 -18.93 -9.62
CA GLN A 191 25.92 -19.79 -8.54
C GLN A 191 26.88 -20.83 -9.11
N VAL A 192 28.06 -20.92 -8.49
CA VAL A 192 29.16 -21.79 -8.89
C VAL A 192 29.51 -22.69 -7.72
N THR A 193 29.53 -24.00 -7.96
CA THR A 193 30.03 -24.99 -7.01
C THR A 193 31.53 -25.13 -7.22
N ALA A 194 32.33 -24.51 -6.35
CA ALA A 194 33.79 -24.47 -6.45
C ALA A 194 34.45 -25.43 -5.44
N ASN A 195 35.42 -26.21 -5.88
CA ASN A 195 36.30 -26.97 -5.00
C ASN A 195 37.53 -26.13 -4.68
N VAL A 196 37.74 -25.83 -3.40
CA VAL A 196 38.77 -24.91 -2.90
C VAL A 196 39.74 -25.67 -1.99
N GLN A 197 41.04 -25.49 -2.23
CA GLN A 197 42.09 -25.89 -1.31
C GLN A 197 42.78 -24.64 -0.79
N LEU A 198 42.74 -24.44 0.51
CA LEU A 198 43.40 -23.36 1.22
C LEU A 198 44.78 -23.83 1.69
N ARG A 199 45.74 -22.92 1.74
CA ARG A 199 47.06 -23.22 2.32
C ARG A 199 46.93 -23.47 3.82
N GLU A 200 47.80 -24.34 4.36
CA GLU A 200 47.76 -24.78 5.76
C GLU A 200 47.83 -23.61 6.77
N ASP A 201 48.52 -22.52 6.40
CA ASP A 201 48.68 -21.30 7.19
C ASP A 201 47.50 -20.32 7.08
N ALA A 202 46.68 -20.41 6.04
CA ALA A 202 45.63 -19.44 5.75
C ALA A 202 44.21 -19.90 6.17
N SER A 203 44.04 -21.17 6.53
CA SER A 203 42.74 -21.76 6.92
C SER A 203 42.07 -21.10 8.14
N TYR A 204 42.81 -20.35 8.96
CA TYR A 204 42.29 -19.65 10.14
C TYR A 204 41.89 -18.19 9.89
N GLU A 205 42.32 -17.59 8.77
CA GLU A 205 42.12 -16.15 8.49
C GLU A 205 40.96 -15.89 7.51
N LEU A 206 40.54 -16.91 6.75
CA LEU A 206 39.45 -16.85 5.78
C LEU A 206 38.14 -17.34 6.40
N THR A 207 37.22 -16.43 6.69
CA THR A 207 35.87 -16.77 7.18
C THR A 207 34.88 -17.12 6.08
N GLU A 208 35.19 -16.72 4.85
CA GLU A 208 34.27 -16.73 3.71
C GLU A 208 34.41 -18.01 2.86
N LEU A 209 35.58 -18.67 2.89
CA LEU A 209 35.84 -19.90 2.15
C LEU A 209 36.27 -21.02 3.09
N SER A 210 35.79 -22.23 2.82
CA SER A 210 36.14 -23.44 3.56
C SER A 210 36.95 -24.41 2.70
N GLN A 211 37.70 -25.31 3.32
CA GLN A 211 38.38 -26.39 2.60
C GLN A 211 37.34 -27.34 1.97
N GLY A 212 37.45 -27.59 0.65
CA GLY A 212 36.55 -28.48 -0.09
C GLY A 212 35.50 -27.75 -0.92
N ILE A 213 34.27 -28.24 -0.92
CA ILE A 213 33.20 -27.74 -1.80
C ILE A 213 32.56 -26.48 -1.19
N ASN A 214 32.52 -25.39 -1.96
CA ASN A 214 31.92 -24.11 -1.61
C ASN A 214 30.90 -23.68 -2.68
N TYR A 215 29.85 -22.98 -2.25
CA TYR A 215 28.87 -22.37 -3.15
C TYR A 215 29.12 -20.87 -3.23
N VAL A 216 29.62 -20.44 -4.39
CA VAL A 216 30.01 -19.06 -4.65
C VAL A 216 28.99 -18.43 -5.59
N GLU A 217 28.45 -17.27 -5.21
CA GLU A 217 27.64 -16.45 -6.08
C GLU A 217 28.53 -15.37 -6.73
N ILE A 218 28.51 -15.31 -8.05
CA ILE A 218 29.33 -14.38 -8.83
C ILE A 218 28.42 -13.50 -9.68
N GLY A 219 28.55 -12.18 -9.54
CA GLY A 219 27.87 -11.21 -10.37
C GLY A 219 28.75 -10.77 -11.54
N PHE A 220 28.27 -10.93 -12.77
CA PHE A 220 28.96 -10.53 -13.99
C PHE A 220 28.32 -9.30 -14.62
N SER A 221 29.13 -8.34 -15.05
CA SER A 221 28.71 -7.24 -15.92
C SER A 221 29.39 -7.37 -17.29
N TYR A 222 28.65 -7.00 -18.33
CA TYR A 222 29.19 -6.94 -19.68
C TYR A 222 29.71 -5.54 -19.99
N ASN A 223 31.02 -5.41 -20.22
CA ASN A 223 31.61 -4.15 -20.63
C ASN A 223 31.47 -3.98 -22.15
N SER A 224 30.55 -3.12 -22.57
CA SER A 224 30.29 -2.85 -24.00
C SER A 224 31.49 -2.25 -24.75
N MET A 225 32.42 -1.57 -24.06
CA MET A 225 33.58 -0.94 -24.68
C MET A 225 34.69 -1.96 -24.98
N SER A 226 35.02 -2.81 -24.00
CA SER A 226 36.04 -3.85 -24.17
C SER A 226 35.48 -5.13 -24.81
N LYS A 227 34.15 -5.27 -24.87
CA LYS A 227 33.43 -6.47 -25.33
C LYS A 227 33.77 -7.72 -24.52
N THR A 228 34.07 -7.54 -23.23
CA THR A 228 34.45 -8.62 -22.31
C THR A 228 33.55 -8.60 -21.07
N TRP A 229 33.35 -9.77 -20.49
CA TRP A 229 32.75 -9.89 -19.17
C TRP A 229 33.72 -9.42 -18.08
N GLN A 230 33.16 -8.90 -16.99
CA GLN A 230 33.90 -8.50 -15.80
C GLN A 230 33.13 -8.95 -14.56
N ILE A 231 33.85 -9.34 -13.52
CA ILE A 231 33.25 -9.70 -12.23
C ILE A 231 32.97 -8.41 -11.45
N MET A 232 31.73 -8.25 -10.99
CA MET A 232 31.25 -7.11 -10.19
C MET A 232 31.27 -7.41 -8.69
N TYR A 233 30.88 -8.62 -8.32
CA TYR A 233 30.90 -9.06 -6.94
C TYR A 233 31.09 -10.57 -6.86
N ILE A 234 31.59 -10.99 -5.71
CA ILE A 234 31.67 -12.38 -5.29
C ILE A 234 31.14 -12.45 -3.87
N ASP A 235 30.21 -13.37 -3.66
CA ASP A 235 29.67 -13.70 -2.36
C ASP A 235 29.69 -15.22 -2.16
N THR A 236 29.70 -15.66 -0.92
CA THR A 236 29.62 -17.08 -0.55
C THR A 236 28.38 -17.25 0.29
N LYS A 237 27.42 -18.00 -0.23
CA LYS A 237 26.32 -18.51 0.60
C LYS A 237 26.91 -19.58 1.49
N ASN A 238 27.40 -19.15 2.65
CA ASN A 238 27.94 -20.02 3.67
C ASN A 238 26.83 -20.99 4.11
N ILE A 239 26.88 -22.23 3.64
CA ILE A 239 26.04 -23.31 4.16
C ILE A 239 26.65 -23.73 5.50
N ALA A 240 26.10 -23.11 6.55
CA ALA A 240 26.12 -23.55 7.94
C ALA A 240 27.47 -23.57 8.69
N ASN A 241 27.51 -22.81 9.79
CA ASN A 241 27.77 -23.48 11.06
C ASN A 241 26.41 -24.02 11.57
N PRO A 242 26.29 -25.30 11.95
CA PRO A 242 25.15 -25.80 12.73
C PRO A 242 25.04 -25.12 14.10
#